data_AF-A0A3B1AB10-F1
#
_entry.id   AF-A0A3B1AB10-F1
#
_cell.length_a   1.000
_cell.length_b   1.000
_cell.length_c   1.000
_cell.angle_alpha   90.00
_cell.angle_beta   90.00
_cell.angle_gamma   90.00
#
_symmetry.space_group_name_H-M   'P 1'
#
loop_
_entity.id
_entity.type
_entity.pdbx_description
1 polymer ?
#
loop_
_entity_poly.entity_id
_entity_poly.type
_entity_poly.pdbx_seq_one_letter_code
_entity_poly.pdbx_strand_id
1 'polypeptide(L)'
;MDNILARSLIAIFIITVSACSTLSIPDWVENNSQYYTTKDFLLGHGIAQSHAIAKESAARQITLQFKAVTASGELRSQANIVFNQIEYEEPWLNTNSKQHHVLAYISRSKVATFIQNKMLALDELTYEFFEQAKSSTDLLEQTSYVNSAINAQIRRNKLKPVLKIITNNTDIPTSYNIDRLSKVLTQLQKRINLLITISRDSLGNLNVIMKRSLDVAGFIRNEKLPSKNHLLLTLKTEESSASGSLSLKGKLTAVLEHKHDENNKTIRGKYQWTFNATASNRGTLIQKSRETLTAQINTNLKQVIMDMMMVEYDHEEDIPDQDFRDFDMPEFNAPFSSEPEEDKTKTQAAPLKIRRTPSGQIKQQPQKNAAPIANSEQRSKPNSISDIEDPVSTLPPLTK
;
A
#
# COMPACT_ATOMS: atom_id res chain seq x y z
N MET A 1 -40.64 52.48 73.52
CA MET A 1 -41.97 52.21 72.95
C MET A 1 -41.87 52.10 71.42
N ASP A 2 -41.81 50.94 70.79
CA ASP A 2 -41.25 49.62 71.10
C ASP A 2 -41.56 48.75 69.86
N ASN A 3 -40.57 47.94 69.46
CA ASN A 3 -40.73 46.62 68.81
C ASN A 3 -41.29 46.56 67.36
N ILE A 4 -40.43 46.91 66.39
CA ILE A 4 -40.48 46.47 64.98
C ILE A 4 -39.43 45.36 64.70
N LEU A 5 -38.86 44.75 65.75
CA LEU A 5 -37.87 43.68 65.64
C LEU A 5 -38.38 42.41 66.32
N ALA A 6 -38.99 41.52 65.54
CA ALA A 6 -39.00 40.07 65.71
C ALA A 6 -40.30 39.50 65.12
N ARG A 7 -40.20 38.86 63.95
CA ARG A 7 -40.82 37.55 63.68
C ARG A 7 -40.49 37.08 62.27
N SER A 8 -39.70 36.01 62.23
CA SER A 8 -39.78 34.91 61.27
C SER A 8 -39.46 35.22 59.80
N LEU A 9 -38.16 35.31 59.51
CA LEU A 9 -37.65 35.12 58.15
C LEU A 9 -36.31 34.37 58.19
N ILE A 10 -36.27 33.21 58.84
CA ILE A 10 -35.12 32.27 58.77
C ILE A 10 -35.66 30.84 58.79
N ALA A 11 -35.89 30.29 57.61
CA ALA A 11 -35.98 28.85 57.38
C ALA A 11 -35.65 28.55 55.91
N ILE A 12 -34.52 29.09 55.42
CA ILE A 12 -33.85 28.57 54.23
C ILE A 12 -32.98 27.41 54.73
N PHE A 13 -33.62 26.23 54.81
CA PHE A 13 -32.94 24.97 55.03
C PHE A 13 -32.26 24.60 53.70
N ILE A 14 -31.07 25.18 53.46
CA ILE A 14 -30.15 24.75 52.41
C ILE A 14 -29.70 23.34 52.79
N ILE A 15 -30.39 22.35 52.24
CA ILE A 15 -29.93 20.96 52.22
C ILE A 15 -28.81 20.91 51.17
N THR A 16 -27.62 21.40 51.51
CA THR A 16 -26.38 20.96 50.86
C THR A 16 -26.10 19.56 51.38
N VAL A 17 -26.75 18.55 50.79
CA VAL A 17 -26.20 17.19 50.83
C VAL A 17 -24.92 17.27 50.01
N SER A 18 -23.80 17.57 50.67
CA SER A 18 -22.47 17.31 50.15
C SER A 18 -22.31 15.79 50.07
N ALA A 19 -22.90 15.19 49.05
CA ALA A 19 -22.52 13.88 48.58
C ALA A 19 -21.08 14.01 48.09
N CYS A 20 -20.13 13.83 49.01
CA CYS A 20 -18.73 13.62 48.70
C CYS A 20 -18.67 12.22 48.05
N SER A 21 -19.11 12.13 46.80
CA SER A 21 -18.89 10.94 45.99
C SER A 21 -17.38 10.84 45.85
N THR A 22 -16.77 9.94 46.61
CA THR A 22 -15.39 9.53 46.39
C THR A 22 -15.31 9.13 44.92
N LEU A 23 -14.62 9.95 44.12
CA LEU A 23 -14.49 9.72 42.70
C LEU A 23 -13.79 8.36 42.53
N SER A 24 -14.57 7.33 42.23
CA SER A 24 -14.06 5.96 42.11
C SER A 24 -13.06 5.93 40.97
N ILE A 25 -11.89 5.34 41.23
CA ILE A 25 -10.87 5.14 40.20
C ILE A 25 -11.52 4.29 39.09
N PRO A 26 -11.52 4.75 37.82
CA PRO A 26 -12.06 3.94 36.73
C PRO A 26 -11.31 2.62 36.60
N ASP A 27 -12.04 1.55 36.30
CA ASP A 27 -11.54 0.17 36.18
C ASP A 27 -10.38 0.02 35.16
N TRP A 28 -10.39 0.83 34.11
CA TRP A 28 -9.36 0.82 33.08
C TRP A 28 -8.01 1.42 33.52
N VAL A 29 -7.97 2.22 34.60
CA VAL A 29 -6.71 2.83 35.07
C VAL A 29 -5.73 1.75 35.54
N GLU A 30 -6.23 0.62 36.03
CA GLU A 30 -5.44 -0.52 36.51
C GLU A 30 -5.22 -1.61 35.43
N ASN A 31 -5.54 -1.32 34.16
CA ASN A 31 -5.45 -2.26 33.03
C ASN A 31 -6.28 -3.55 33.20
N ASN A 32 -7.34 -3.52 34.00
CA ASN A 32 -8.21 -4.68 34.26
C ASN A 32 -9.69 -4.38 33.96
N SER A 33 -9.94 -3.52 32.97
CA SER A 33 -11.31 -3.19 32.59
C SER A 33 -12.04 -4.42 32.07
N GLN A 34 -13.26 -4.63 32.54
CA GLN A 34 -14.14 -5.70 32.04
C GLN A 34 -14.73 -5.35 30.67
N TYR A 35 -14.80 -4.06 30.35
CA TYR A 35 -15.35 -3.55 29.08
C TYR A 35 -14.28 -3.48 27.99
N TYR A 36 -13.08 -2.99 28.33
CA TYR A 36 -11.98 -2.81 27.39
C TYR A 36 -11.04 -4.01 27.43
N THR A 37 -11.46 -5.15 26.88
CA THR A 37 -10.60 -6.34 26.81
C THR A 37 -9.60 -6.24 25.66
N THR A 38 -8.38 -6.76 25.84
CA THR A 38 -7.36 -6.78 24.77
C THR A 38 -7.70 -7.74 23.62
N LYS A 39 -8.69 -8.61 23.82
CA LYS A 39 -9.25 -9.50 22.80
C LYS A 39 -10.11 -8.74 21.80
N ASP A 40 -10.89 -7.78 22.29
CA ASP A 40 -11.86 -7.03 21.48
C ASP A 40 -11.32 -5.66 21.05
N PHE A 41 -10.37 -5.11 21.81
CA PHE A 41 -9.81 -3.79 21.59
C PHE A 41 -8.28 -3.79 21.48
N LEU A 42 -7.77 -2.78 20.79
CA LEU A 42 -6.40 -2.31 20.93
C LEU A 42 -6.40 -1.13 21.89
N LEU A 43 -5.58 -1.19 22.92
CA LEU A 43 -5.60 -0.23 24.02
C LEU A 43 -4.27 0.52 24.08
N GLY A 44 -4.33 1.81 24.38
CA GLY A 44 -3.17 2.63 24.70
C GLY A 44 -3.45 3.48 25.93
N HIS A 45 -2.54 3.45 26.91
CA HIS A 45 -2.71 4.19 28.16
C HIS A 45 -1.73 5.35 28.24
N GLY A 46 -2.25 6.57 28.23
CA GLY A 46 -1.46 7.78 28.35
C GLY A 46 -1.47 8.31 29.78
N ILE A 47 -0.28 8.62 30.31
CA ILE A 47 -0.13 9.26 31.62
C ILE A 47 0.80 10.47 31.46
N ALA A 48 0.34 11.66 31.84
CA ALA A 48 1.15 12.88 31.79
C ALA A 48 0.65 13.96 32.74
N GLN A 49 1.44 15.02 32.91
CA GLN A 49 1.06 16.21 33.70
C GLN A 49 -0.01 17.09 33.02
N SER A 50 -0.29 16.85 31.74
CA SER A 50 -1.31 17.57 30.95
C SER A 50 -2.18 16.57 30.20
N HIS A 51 -3.48 16.84 30.15
CA HIS A 51 -4.44 16.05 29.38
C HIS A 51 -4.00 15.86 27.93
N ALA A 52 -3.54 16.92 27.26
CA ALA A 52 -3.13 16.85 25.85
C ALA A 52 -1.95 15.88 25.63
N ILE A 53 -0.95 15.93 26.51
CA ILE A 53 0.22 15.04 26.45
C ILE A 53 -0.17 13.61 26.79
N ALA A 54 -1.08 13.40 27.75
CA ALA A 54 -1.60 12.07 28.07
C ALA A 54 -2.33 11.49 26.86
N LYS A 55 -3.19 12.26 26.20
CA LYS A 55 -3.90 11.85 24.99
C LYS A 55 -2.96 11.45 23.85
N GLU A 56 -1.95 12.26 23.55
CA GLU A 56 -0.94 11.94 22.54
C GLU A 56 -0.14 10.68 22.89
N SER A 57 0.22 10.52 24.18
CA SER A 57 0.91 9.34 24.69
C SER A 57 0.07 8.06 24.54
N ALA A 58 -1.24 8.13 24.83
CA ALA A 58 -2.18 7.03 24.65
C ALA A 58 -2.25 6.57 23.18
N ALA A 59 -2.46 7.53 22.26
CA ALA A 59 -2.48 7.25 20.81
C ALA A 59 -1.15 6.69 20.29
N ARG A 60 -0.02 7.20 20.82
CA ARG A 60 1.31 6.70 20.49
C ARG A 60 1.50 5.24 20.91
N GLN A 61 0.95 4.79 22.03
CA GLN A 61 1.05 3.39 22.44
C GLN A 61 0.33 2.45 21.46
N ILE A 62 -0.89 2.81 21.02
CA ILE A 62 -1.59 2.06 19.97
C ILE A 62 -0.75 2.03 18.69
N THR A 63 -0.21 3.19 18.29
CA THR A 63 0.66 3.30 17.13
C THR A 63 1.89 2.39 17.22
N LEU A 64 2.49 2.25 18.40
CA LEU A 64 3.65 1.39 18.62
C LEU A 64 3.30 -0.09 18.47
N GLN A 65 2.12 -0.51 18.91
CA GLN A 65 1.63 -1.88 18.70
C GLN A 65 1.50 -2.21 17.20
N PHE A 66 1.13 -1.23 16.36
CA PHE A 66 1.17 -1.38 14.90
C PHE A 66 2.57 -1.32 14.30
N LYS A 67 3.42 -0.37 14.74
CA LYS A 67 4.79 -0.17 14.21
C LYS A 67 5.69 -1.38 14.44
N ALA A 68 5.53 -2.07 15.56
CA ALA A 68 6.27 -3.29 15.86
C ALA A 68 6.06 -4.39 14.80
N VAL A 69 4.95 -4.35 14.07
CA VAL A 69 4.60 -5.34 13.04
C VAL A 69 4.74 -4.80 11.62
N THR A 70 4.76 -3.48 11.46
CA THR A 70 4.81 -2.78 10.17
C THR A 70 6.19 -2.18 9.92
N ALA A 71 7.20 -3.05 9.74
CA ALA A 71 8.60 -2.63 9.56
C ALA A 71 8.88 -1.91 8.22
N SER A 72 7.95 -1.89 7.26
CA SER A 72 8.10 -1.17 5.99
C SER A 72 7.47 0.23 6.05
N GLY A 73 8.16 1.24 5.49
CA GLY A 73 7.69 2.64 5.49
C GLY A 73 6.33 2.86 4.84
N GLU A 74 5.94 2.00 3.90
CA GLU A 74 4.67 2.06 3.17
C GLU A 74 3.46 1.56 3.98
N LEU A 75 3.69 0.71 5.00
CA LEU A 75 2.64 0.33 5.95
C LEU A 75 2.29 1.49 6.90
N ARG A 76 3.15 2.50 7.03
CA ARG A 76 2.87 3.67 7.89
C ARG A 76 1.73 4.53 7.36
N SER A 77 1.61 4.71 6.04
CA SER A 77 0.50 5.48 5.47
C SER A 77 -0.84 4.75 5.65
N GLN A 78 -0.84 3.41 5.57
CA GLN A 78 -2.03 2.60 5.86
C GLN A 78 -2.38 2.58 7.36
N ALA A 79 -1.38 2.72 8.24
CA ALA A 79 -1.62 2.83 9.67
C ALA A 79 -2.39 4.11 10.06
N ASN A 80 -2.28 5.19 9.26
CA ASN A 80 -3.08 6.40 9.47
C ASN A 80 -4.59 6.14 9.38
N ILE A 81 -5.00 5.20 8.52
CA ILE A 81 -6.40 4.81 8.41
C ILE A 81 -6.92 4.22 9.73
N VAL A 82 -6.07 3.46 10.41
CA VAL A 82 -6.40 2.90 11.73
C VAL A 82 -6.39 3.99 12.80
N PHE A 83 -5.49 4.97 12.71
CA PHE A 83 -5.43 6.07 13.68
C PHE A 83 -6.64 6.99 13.65
N ASN A 84 -7.30 7.11 12.50
CA ASN A 84 -8.57 7.84 12.38
C ASN A 84 -9.73 7.16 13.12
N GLN A 85 -9.54 5.92 13.59
CA GLN A 85 -10.52 5.14 14.37
C GLN A 85 -10.20 5.10 15.87
N ILE A 86 -9.24 5.90 16.36
CA ILE A 86 -8.93 5.98 17.79
C ILE A 86 -10.02 6.75 18.51
N GLU A 87 -10.69 6.06 19.42
CA GLU A 87 -11.65 6.60 20.36
C GLU A 87 -10.96 6.78 21.74
N TYR A 88 -11.52 7.65 22.57
CA TYR A 88 -10.94 8.00 23.88
C TYR A 88 -12.03 7.96 24.94
N GLU A 89 -11.72 7.36 26.08
CA GLU A 89 -12.55 7.49 27.27
C GLU A 89 -12.38 8.85 27.94
N GLU A 90 -13.31 9.17 28.84
CA GLU A 90 -13.23 10.36 29.67
C GLU A 90 -11.91 10.36 30.47
N PRO A 91 -11.14 11.47 30.46
CA PRO A 91 -9.87 11.54 31.18
C PRO A 91 -10.07 11.48 32.70
N TRP A 92 -9.20 10.76 33.38
CA TRP A 92 -9.18 10.71 34.84
C TRP A 92 -7.97 11.47 35.41
N LEU A 93 -8.20 12.36 36.39
CA LEU A 93 -7.13 13.09 37.06
C LEU A 93 -6.82 12.44 38.41
N ASN A 94 -5.60 11.93 38.56
CA ASN A 94 -5.11 11.48 39.84
C ASN A 94 -4.89 12.70 40.76
N THR A 95 -5.74 12.86 41.77
CA THR A 95 -5.72 14.03 42.66
C THR A 95 -4.46 14.14 43.50
N ASN A 96 -3.77 13.03 43.76
CA ASN A 96 -2.54 12.96 44.53
C ASN A 96 -1.31 13.34 43.69
N SER A 97 -1.15 12.71 42.52
CA SER A 97 0.02 12.94 41.66
C SER A 97 -0.16 14.12 40.69
N LYS A 98 -1.38 14.64 40.56
CA LYS A 98 -1.80 15.64 39.55
C LYS A 98 -1.60 15.18 38.11
N GLN A 99 -1.51 13.87 37.88
CA GLN A 99 -1.34 13.31 36.54
C GLN A 99 -2.70 13.01 35.90
N HIS A 100 -2.84 13.36 34.62
CA HIS A 100 -3.93 12.94 33.77
C HIS A 100 -3.66 11.54 33.22
N HIS A 101 -4.67 10.69 33.34
CA HIS A 101 -4.77 9.38 32.72
C HIS A 101 -5.78 9.45 31.58
N VAL A 102 -5.42 8.89 30.43
CA VAL A 102 -6.29 8.80 29.26
C VAL A 102 -6.19 7.39 28.70
N LEU A 103 -7.34 6.74 28.49
CA LEU A 103 -7.42 5.52 27.71
C LEU A 103 -7.80 5.86 26.28
N ALA A 104 -6.96 5.44 25.33
CA ALA A 104 -7.29 5.37 23.93
C ALA A 104 -7.63 3.91 23.59
N TYR A 105 -8.63 3.71 22.74
CA TYR A 105 -9.00 2.37 22.27
C TYR A 105 -9.41 2.35 20.80
N ILE A 106 -9.29 1.17 20.19
CA ILE A 106 -9.83 0.88 18.86
C ILE A 106 -10.50 -0.49 18.87
N SER A 107 -11.73 -0.58 18.39
CA SER A 107 -12.42 -1.86 18.19
C SER A 107 -11.73 -2.70 17.10
N ARG A 108 -11.28 -3.90 17.46
CA ARG A 108 -10.65 -4.84 16.51
C ARG A 108 -11.65 -5.29 15.45
N SER A 109 -12.92 -5.52 15.80
CA SER A 109 -13.94 -5.93 14.82
C SER A 109 -14.22 -4.82 13.80
N LYS A 110 -14.35 -3.57 14.25
CA LYS A 110 -14.56 -2.40 13.36
C LYS A 110 -13.40 -2.26 12.36
N VAL A 111 -12.16 -2.32 12.85
CA VAL A 111 -10.96 -2.26 11.98
C VAL A 111 -10.88 -3.46 11.04
N ALA A 112 -11.22 -4.66 11.51
CA ALA A 112 -11.23 -5.86 10.68
C ALA A 112 -12.19 -5.71 9.50
N THR A 113 -13.44 -5.34 9.76
CA THR A 113 -14.46 -5.09 8.74
C THR A 113 -14.01 -4.02 7.76
N PHE A 114 -13.46 -2.91 8.25
CA PHE A 114 -12.91 -1.87 7.40
C PHE A 114 -11.83 -2.40 6.44
N ILE A 115 -10.83 -3.13 6.97
CA ILE A 115 -9.75 -3.69 6.16
C ILE A 115 -10.30 -4.71 5.14
N GLN A 116 -11.23 -5.56 5.55
CA GLN A 116 -11.88 -6.53 4.68
C GLN A 116 -12.61 -5.84 3.52
N ASN A 117 -13.41 -4.81 3.80
CA ASN A 117 -14.11 -4.03 2.77
C ASN A 117 -13.12 -3.38 1.80
N LYS A 118 -12.01 -2.81 2.30
CA LYS A 118 -10.97 -2.23 1.45
C LYS A 118 -10.28 -3.29 0.59
N MET A 119 -10.05 -4.50 1.11
CA MET A 119 -9.52 -5.61 0.33
C MET A 119 -10.49 -6.06 -0.77
N LEU A 120 -11.80 -6.09 -0.50
CA LEU A 120 -12.84 -6.41 -1.48
C LEU A 120 -12.92 -5.35 -2.59
N ALA A 121 -12.89 -4.06 -2.24
CA ALA A 121 -12.86 -2.97 -3.23
C ALA A 121 -11.63 -3.06 -4.14
N LEU A 122 -10.47 -3.46 -3.61
CA LEU A 122 -9.27 -3.70 -4.41
C LEU A 122 -9.40 -4.96 -5.31
N ASP A 123 -10.12 -5.99 -4.86
CA ASP A 123 -10.43 -7.16 -5.71
C ASP A 123 -11.38 -6.77 -6.86
N GLU A 124 -12.38 -5.91 -6.60
CA GLU A 124 -13.30 -5.36 -7.60
C GLU A 124 -12.55 -4.52 -8.65
N LEU A 125 -11.71 -3.57 -8.21
CA LEU A 125 -10.84 -2.81 -9.13
C LEU A 125 -9.93 -3.72 -9.96
N THR A 126 -9.44 -4.82 -9.37
CA THR A 126 -8.63 -5.80 -10.10
C THR A 126 -9.45 -6.47 -11.21
N TYR A 127 -10.71 -6.84 -10.93
CA TYR A 127 -11.65 -7.39 -11.91
C TYR A 127 -11.89 -6.38 -13.04
N GLU A 128 -12.23 -5.13 -12.69
CA GLU A 128 -12.53 -4.09 -13.68
C GLU A 128 -11.36 -3.82 -14.62
N PHE A 129 -10.16 -3.63 -14.08
CA PHE A 129 -8.96 -3.45 -14.91
C PHE A 129 -8.71 -4.67 -15.80
N PHE A 130 -8.92 -5.88 -15.29
CA PHE A 130 -8.72 -7.08 -16.11
C PHE A 130 -9.73 -7.19 -17.26
N GLU A 131 -10.99 -6.83 -17.03
CA GLU A 131 -12.01 -6.79 -18.08
C GLU A 131 -11.76 -5.66 -19.09
N GLN A 132 -11.30 -4.49 -18.65
CA GLN A 132 -10.85 -3.41 -19.55
C GLN A 132 -9.66 -3.84 -20.41
N ALA A 133 -8.72 -4.61 -19.84
CA ALA A 133 -7.62 -5.20 -20.60
C ALA A 133 -8.15 -6.18 -21.67
N LYS A 134 -9.14 -7.01 -21.35
CA LYS A 134 -9.76 -7.92 -22.32
C LYS A 134 -10.47 -7.18 -23.46
N SER A 135 -11.15 -6.07 -23.15
CA SER A 135 -11.93 -5.31 -24.13
C SER A 135 -11.10 -4.36 -24.98
N SER A 136 -9.93 -3.91 -24.51
CA SER A 136 -9.09 -2.99 -25.28
C SER A 136 -8.46 -3.69 -26.49
N THR A 137 -8.42 -3.00 -27.62
CA THR A 137 -7.70 -3.45 -28.82
C THR A 137 -6.25 -2.98 -28.86
N ASP A 138 -5.88 -2.02 -28.01
CA ASP A 138 -4.54 -1.45 -27.97
C ASP A 138 -3.66 -2.18 -26.95
N LEU A 139 -2.59 -2.79 -27.42
CA LEU A 139 -1.67 -3.54 -26.58
C LEU A 139 -1.02 -2.70 -25.46
N LEU A 140 -0.80 -1.40 -25.67
CA LEU A 140 -0.29 -0.51 -24.61
C LEU A 140 -1.32 -0.37 -23.49
N GLU A 141 -2.59 -0.19 -23.83
CA GLU A 141 -3.68 -0.09 -22.86
C GLU A 141 -3.91 -1.41 -22.14
N GLN A 142 -3.96 -2.53 -22.88
CA GLN A 142 -4.03 -3.87 -22.27
C GLN A 142 -2.93 -4.07 -21.23
N THR A 143 -1.70 -3.68 -21.57
CA THR A 143 -0.55 -3.78 -20.67
C THR A 143 -0.71 -2.87 -19.46
N SER A 144 -1.16 -1.64 -19.66
CA SER A 144 -1.43 -0.68 -18.58
C SER A 144 -2.48 -1.21 -17.61
N TYR A 145 -3.63 -1.68 -18.12
CA TYR A 145 -4.71 -2.21 -17.31
C TYR A 145 -4.28 -3.43 -16.49
N VAL A 146 -3.54 -4.38 -17.09
CA VAL A 146 -3.00 -5.52 -16.34
C VAL A 146 -2.01 -5.06 -15.26
N ASN A 147 -1.19 -4.04 -15.53
CA ASN A 147 -0.30 -3.46 -14.51
C ASN A 147 -1.08 -2.81 -13.36
N SER A 148 -2.18 -2.10 -13.66
CA SER A 148 -3.08 -1.54 -12.64
C SER A 148 -3.73 -2.63 -11.79
N ALA A 149 -4.18 -3.73 -12.40
CA ALA A 149 -4.70 -4.91 -11.70
C ALA A 149 -3.64 -5.51 -10.74
N ILE A 150 -2.38 -5.62 -11.18
CA ILE A 150 -1.26 -6.06 -10.32
C ILE A 150 -1.08 -5.11 -9.15
N ASN A 151 -1.08 -3.80 -9.40
CA ASN A 151 -0.91 -2.80 -8.35
C ASN A 151 -2.04 -2.84 -7.32
N ALA A 152 -3.30 -3.02 -7.75
CA ALA A 152 -4.44 -3.23 -6.85
C ALA A 152 -4.22 -4.46 -5.95
N GLN A 153 -3.76 -5.58 -6.51
CA GLN A 153 -3.43 -6.78 -5.72
C GLN A 153 -2.21 -6.61 -4.80
N ILE A 154 -1.20 -5.83 -5.20
CA ILE A 154 -0.09 -5.45 -4.31
C ILE A 154 -0.63 -4.64 -3.12
N ARG A 155 -1.48 -3.64 -3.37
CA ARG A 155 -2.14 -2.85 -2.32
C ARG A 155 -2.97 -3.76 -1.40
N ARG A 156 -3.72 -4.70 -1.96
CA ARG A 156 -4.51 -5.69 -1.20
C ARG A 156 -3.61 -6.57 -0.30
N ASN A 157 -2.51 -7.09 -0.85
CA ASN A 157 -1.59 -7.94 -0.10
C ASN A 157 -0.88 -7.18 1.03
N LYS A 158 -0.71 -5.86 0.93
CA LYS A 158 -0.20 -5.01 2.02
C LYS A 158 -1.16 -4.92 3.21
N LEU A 159 -2.46 -5.14 3.00
CA LEU A 159 -3.46 -5.12 4.08
C LEU A 159 -3.54 -6.43 4.87
N LYS A 160 -3.14 -7.56 4.28
CA LYS A 160 -3.19 -8.89 4.93
C LYS A 160 -2.43 -8.97 6.26
N PRO A 161 -1.17 -8.47 6.37
CA PRO A 161 -0.48 -8.48 7.66
C PRO A 161 -1.20 -7.64 8.72
N VAL A 162 -1.85 -6.54 8.33
CA VAL A 162 -2.61 -5.71 9.27
C VAL A 162 -3.83 -6.47 9.78
N LEU A 163 -4.61 -7.07 8.87
CA LEU A 163 -5.78 -7.89 9.24
C LEU A 163 -5.41 -9.04 10.19
N LYS A 164 -4.25 -9.68 9.96
CA LYS A 164 -3.72 -10.75 10.80
C LYS A 164 -3.53 -10.32 12.25
N ILE A 165 -2.99 -9.12 12.48
CA ILE A 165 -2.75 -8.58 13.83
C ILE A 165 -4.07 -8.36 14.57
N ILE A 166 -5.08 -7.90 13.83
CA ILE A 166 -6.37 -7.50 14.37
C ILE A 166 -7.21 -8.72 14.74
N THR A 167 -7.33 -9.69 13.82
CA THR A 167 -8.29 -10.78 13.93
C THR A 167 -7.69 -12.14 14.27
N ASN A 168 -6.35 -12.28 14.23
CA ASN A 168 -5.65 -13.56 14.18
C ASN A 168 -6.05 -14.48 13.00
N ASN A 169 -6.91 -14.02 12.09
CA ASN A 169 -7.28 -14.68 10.86
C ASN A 169 -6.59 -13.99 9.67
N THR A 170 -6.14 -14.76 8.71
CA THR A 170 -5.31 -14.29 7.59
C THR A 170 -5.97 -14.35 6.23
N ASP A 171 -7.07 -15.08 6.10
CA ASP A 171 -7.46 -15.56 4.78
C ASP A 171 -8.78 -14.96 4.30
N ILE A 172 -8.64 -13.91 3.49
CA ILE A 172 -9.64 -13.57 2.49
C ILE A 172 -9.08 -14.10 1.17
N PRO A 173 -9.63 -15.19 0.61
CA PRO A 173 -9.17 -15.72 -0.66
C PRO A 173 -9.30 -14.64 -1.74
N THR A 174 -8.41 -14.65 -2.72
CA THR A 174 -8.54 -13.81 -3.91
C THR A 174 -8.48 -14.69 -5.14
N SER A 175 -9.35 -14.40 -6.09
CA SER A 175 -9.36 -15.00 -7.41
C SER A 175 -8.15 -14.56 -8.24
N TYR A 176 -7.52 -13.44 -7.88
CA TYR A 176 -6.47 -12.79 -8.66
C TYR A 176 -5.09 -13.00 -8.04
N ASN A 177 -4.36 -13.97 -8.58
CA ASN A 177 -2.98 -14.23 -8.16
C ASN A 177 -1.99 -13.31 -8.90
N ILE A 178 -1.14 -12.60 -8.15
CA ILE A 178 -0.13 -11.67 -8.70
C ILE A 178 0.83 -12.36 -9.66
N ASP A 179 1.26 -13.60 -9.39
CA ASP A 179 2.20 -14.32 -10.26
C ASP A 179 1.56 -14.62 -11.62
N ARG A 180 0.27 -14.95 -11.64
CA ARG A 180 -0.49 -15.15 -12.88
C ARG A 180 -0.62 -13.84 -13.66
N LEU A 181 -1.06 -12.77 -13.01
CA LEU A 181 -1.15 -11.45 -13.65
C LEU A 181 0.21 -10.97 -14.18
N SER A 182 1.29 -11.22 -13.44
CA SER A 182 2.67 -10.87 -13.85
C SER A 182 3.14 -11.65 -15.08
N LYS A 183 2.74 -12.92 -15.21
CA LYS A 183 2.99 -13.71 -16.43
C LYS A 183 2.25 -13.13 -17.62
N VAL A 184 0.97 -12.76 -17.46
CA VAL A 184 0.18 -12.10 -18.52
C VAL A 184 0.83 -10.77 -18.91
N LEU A 185 1.19 -9.93 -17.93
CA LEU A 185 1.89 -8.67 -18.17
C LEU A 185 3.18 -8.87 -18.97
N THR A 186 3.99 -9.88 -18.60
CA THR A 186 5.24 -10.19 -19.29
C THR A 186 5.01 -10.65 -20.73
N GLN A 187 3.94 -11.41 -20.99
CA GLN A 187 3.57 -11.82 -22.34
C GLN A 187 3.12 -10.63 -23.20
N LEU A 188 2.33 -9.72 -22.63
CA LEU A 188 1.91 -8.49 -23.32
C LEU A 188 3.10 -7.57 -23.61
N GLN A 189 4.00 -7.36 -22.63
CA GLN A 189 5.23 -6.57 -22.79
C GLN A 189 6.09 -7.04 -23.95
N LYS A 190 6.23 -8.36 -24.12
CA LYS A 190 7.00 -8.95 -25.23
C LYS A 190 6.39 -8.67 -26.60
N ARG A 191 5.09 -8.40 -26.68
CA ARG A 191 4.39 -8.09 -27.93
C ARG A 191 4.48 -6.62 -28.31
N ILE A 192 4.84 -5.74 -27.35
CA ILE A 192 4.96 -4.31 -27.60
C ILE A 192 6.24 -4.05 -28.38
N ASN A 193 6.10 -3.53 -29.61
CA ASN A 193 7.22 -3.00 -30.37
C ASN A 193 7.33 -1.49 -30.12
N LEU A 194 8.50 -1.00 -29.70
CA LEU A 194 8.77 0.43 -29.51
C LEU A 194 9.83 0.91 -30.50
N LEU A 195 9.49 1.94 -31.29
CA LEU A 195 10.47 2.60 -32.14
C LEU A 195 11.16 3.74 -31.38
N ILE A 196 12.47 3.63 -31.16
CA ILE A 196 13.26 4.68 -30.52
C ILE A 196 13.59 5.76 -31.55
N THR A 197 13.23 7.01 -31.26
CA THR A 197 13.59 8.17 -32.07
C THR A 197 14.38 9.16 -31.23
N ILE A 198 15.58 9.54 -31.68
CA ILE A 198 16.45 10.46 -30.94
C ILE A 198 16.44 11.81 -31.64
N SER A 199 15.90 12.82 -30.98
CA SER A 199 15.91 14.20 -31.48
C SER A 199 17.22 14.92 -31.14
N ARG A 200 17.80 14.64 -29.97
CA ARG A 200 19.08 15.20 -29.54
C ARG A 200 19.84 14.23 -28.64
N ASP A 201 21.13 14.09 -28.89
CA ASP A 201 22.05 13.27 -28.09
C ASP A 201 23.37 14.00 -27.87
N SER A 202 23.45 14.82 -26.83
CA SER A 202 24.65 15.59 -26.53
C SER A 202 25.78 14.78 -25.87
N LEU A 203 25.51 13.56 -25.39
CA LEU A 203 26.54 12.67 -24.87
C LEU A 203 27.05 11.66 -25.91
N GLY A 204 26.31 11.43 -26.99
CA GLY A 204 26.54 10.33 -27.91
C GLY A 204 26.18 8.97 -27.30
N ASN A 205 25.87 7.99 -28.15
CA ASN A 205 25.49 6.62 -27.80
C ASN A 205 24.16 6.47 -27.03
N LEU A 206 23.29 7.49 -26.98
CA LEU A 206 21.98 7.37 -26.33
C LEU A 206 21.15 6.24 -26.95
N ASN A 207 21.27 6.03 -28.27
CA ASN A 207 20.59 4.92 -28.95
C ASN A 207 20.98 3.55 -28.36
N VAL A 208 22.28 3.34 -28.13
CA VAL A 208 22.81 2.08 -27.59
C VAL A 208 22.35 1.87 -26.15
N ILE A 209 22.44 2.93 -25.33
CA ILE A 209 21.98 2.90 -23.93
C ILE A 209 20.50 2.52 -23.87
N MET A 210 19.67 3.17 -24.67
CA MET A 210 18.22 2.98 -24.64
C MET A 210 17.78 1.63 -25.21
N LYS A 211 18.41 1.19 -26.30
CA LYS A 211 18.21 -0.15 -26.86
C LYS A 211 18.45 -1.22 -25.80
N ARG A 212 19.59 -1.17 -25.11
CA ARG A 212 19.93 -2.11 -24.03
C ARG A 212 18.98 -1.98 -22.84
N SER A 213 18.61 -0.76 -22.47
CA SER A 213 17.73 -0.52 -21.33
C SER A 213 16.31 -1.05 -21.56
N LEU A 214 15.80 -0.97 -22.79
CA LEU A 214 14.52 -1.57 -23.16
C LEU A 214 14.56 -3.10 -23.06
N ASP A 215 15.67 -3.73 -23.48
CA ASP A 215 15.84 -5.18 -23.34
C ASP A 215 15.85 -5.58 -21.85
N VAL A 216 16.56 -4.82 -20.99
CA VAL A 216 16.57 -5.02 -19.53
C VAL A 216 15.18 -4.85 -18.93
N ALA A 217 14.39 -3.88 -19.44
CA ALA A 217 13.02 -3.64 -19.02
C ALA A 217 12.02 -4.70 -19.55
N GLY A 218 12.45 -5.62 -20.43
CA GLY A 218 11.65 -6.72 -20.95
C GLY A 218 10.84 -6.40 -22.22
N PHE A 219 11.09 -5.26 -22.86
CA PHE A 219 10.45 -4.89 -24.12
C PHE A 219 11.22 -5.48 -25.30
N ILE A 220 10.50 -6.04 -26.28
CA ILE A 220 11.11 -6.54 -27.52
C ILE A 220 11.24 -5.40 -28.52
N ARG A 221 12.40 -5.32 -29.15
CA ARG A 221 12.66 -4.41 -30.27
C ARG A 221 12.56 -5.17 -31.56
N ASN A 222 11.64 -4.79 -32.44
CA ASN A 222 11.61 -5.29 -33.79
C ASN A 222 11.81 -4.15 -34.78
N GLU A 223 13.07 -3.90 -35.12
CA GLU A 223 13.49 -2.83 -36.05
C GLU A 223 12.94 -3.04 -37.47
N LYS A 224 12.50 -4.26 -37.80
CA LYS A 224 11.98 -4.62 -39.13
C LYS A 224 10.46 -4.44 -39.24
N LEU A 225 9.75 -4.31 -38.12
CA LEU A 225 8.31 -4.12 -38.13
C LEU A 225 7.98 -2.64 -37.94
N PRO A 226 7.08 -2.06 -38.76
CA PRO A 226 6.55 -0.75 -38.47
C PRO A 226 5.92 -0.79 -37.08
N SER A 227 6.28 0.16 -36.22
CA SER A 227 5.61 0.36 -34.93
C SER A 227 4.82 1.65 -34.96
N LYS A 228 3.61 1.60 -34.43
CA LYS A 228 2.81 2.80 -34.13
C LYS A 228 3.28 3.50 -32.86
N ASN A 229 4.04 2.81 -32.00
CA ASN A 229 4.46 3.33 -30.71
C ASN A 229 5.90 3.82 -30.81
N HIS A 230 6.10 5.12 -30.62
CA HIS A 230 7.41 5.77 -30.70
C HIS A 230 7.82 6.32 -29.33
N LEU A 231 9.08 6.08 -28.97
CA LEU A 231 9.72 6.66 -27.80
C LEU A 231 10.70 7.74 -28.24
N LEU A 232 10.30 9.00 -28.10
CA LEU A 232 11.08 10.16 -28.54
C LEU A 232 11.96 10.64 -27.41
N LEU A 233 13.25 10.75 -27.70
CA LEU A 233 14.28 11.04 -26.71
C LEU A 233 15.02 12.32 -27.06
N THR A 234 15.13 13.20 -26.07
CA THR A 234 15.88 14.46 -26.16
C THR A 234 16.80 14.58 -24.96
N LEU A 235 18.12 14.48 -25.19
CA LEU A 235 19.14 14.70 -24.18
C LEU A 235 19.78 16.08 -24.36
N LYS A 236 19.71 16.89 -23.30
CA LYS A 236 20.41 18.18 -23.21
C LYS A 236 21.41 18.10 -22.06
N THR A 237 22.60 18.66 -22.26
CA THR A 237 23.65 18.72 -21.25
C THR A 237 24.25 20.11 -21.17
N GLU A 238 24.64 20.49 -19.96
CA GLU A 238 25.31 21.74 -19.63
C GLU A 238 26.61 21.38 -18.91
N GLU A 239 27.74 21.72 -19.54
CA GLU A 239 29.08 21.53 -18.98
C GLU A 239 29.52 22.83 -18.31
N SER A 240 30.09 22.73 -17.11
CA SER A 240 30.71 23.87 -16.41
C SER A 240 32.03 23.45 -15.78
N SER A 241 32.93 24.42 -15.61
CA SER A 241 34.24 24.22 -15.00
C SER A 241 34.38 25.12 -13.78
N ALA A 242 34.76 24.53 -12.65
CA ALA A 242 35.03 25.25 -11.41
C ALA A 242 36.23 24.61 -10.70
N SER A 243 37.22 25.43 -10.34
CA SER A 243 38.36 25.01 -9.51
C SER A 243 39.12 23.77 -10.02
N GLY A 244 39.32 23.66 -11.34
CA GLY A 244 40.02 22.53 -11.95
C GLY A 244 39.21 21.23 -12.03
N SER A 245 37.94 21.24 -11.60
CA SER A 245 36.99 20.15 -11.83
C SER A 245 35.99 20.53 -12.91
N LEU A 246 35.72 19.60 -13.82
CA LEU A 246 34.61 19.71 -14.76
C LEU A 246 33.37 19.08 -14.15
N SER A 247 32.21 19.68 -14.41
CA SER A 247 30.90 19.13 -14.05
C SER A 247 29.97 19.15 -15.25
N LEU A 248 29.09 18.16 -15.33
CA LEU A 248 28.11 18.04 -16.40
C LEU A 248 26.76 17.73 -15.79
N LYS A 249 25.81 18.63 -16.01
CA LYS A 249 24.40 18.44 -15.69
C LYS A 249 23.66 18.02 -16.94
N GLY A 250 22.84 16.99 -16.85
CA GLY A 250 22.08 16.47 -17.97
C GLY A 250 20.60 16.33 -17.66
N LYS A 251 19.79 16.49 -18.70
CA LYS A 251 18.35 16.32 -18.70
C LYS A 251 17.94 15.49 -19.90
N LEU A 252 17.51 14.25 -19.66
CA LEU A 252 16.92 13.37 -20.66
C LEU A 252 15.41 13.47 -20.57
N THR A 253 14.75 13.88 -21.66
CA THR A 253 13.29 13.87 -21.78
C THR A 253 12.87 12.72 -22.69
N ALA A 254 11.97 11.87 -22.22
CA ALA A 254 11.28 10.87 -23.02
C ALA A 254 9.80 11.26 -23.21
N VAL A 255 9.31 11.06 -24.43
CA VAL A 255 7.91 11.22 -24.80
C VAL A 255 7.45 9.93 -25.48
N LEU A 256 6.42 9.29 -24.95
CA LEU A 256 5.76 8.15 -25.59
C LEU A 256 4.63 8.69 -26.47
N GLU A 257 4.73 8.48 -27.78
CA GLU A 257 3.67 8.84 -28.72
C GLU A 257 3.13 7.58 -29.42
N HIS A 258 1.83 7.60 -29.70
CA HIS A 258 1.14 6.62 -30.52
C HIS A 258 0.72 7.28 -31.83
N LYS A 259 1.17 6.76 -32.96
CA LYS A 259 0.81 7.25 -34.29
C LYS A 259 -0.40 6.50 -34.82
N HIS A 260 -1.48 7.24 -35.06
CA HIS A 260 -2.67 6.72 -35.73
C HIS A 260 -2.46 6.70 -37.24
N ASP A 261 -1.89 7.78 -37.77
CA ASP A 261 -1.44 7.96 -39.16
C ASP A 261 -0.21 8.89 -39.21
N GLU A 262 0.23 9.31 -40.40
CA GLU A 262 1.42 10.17 -40.56
C GLU A 262 1.25 11.58 -39.95
N ASN A 263 0.02 12.06 -39.86
CA ASN A 263 -0.33 13.42 -39.42
C ASN A 263 -0.97 13.45 -38.02
N ASN A 264 -1.53 12.33 -37.56
CA ASN A 264 -2.24 12.21 -36.32
C ASN A 264 -1.48 11.34 -35.32
N LYS A 265 -1.10 11.98 -34.20
CA LYS A 265 -0.39 11.35 -33.11
C LYS A 265 -0.94 11.76 -31.77
N THR A 266 -0.99 10.80 -30.87
CA THR A 266 -1.42 10.98 -29.48
C THR A 266 -0.21 10.86 -28.59
N ILE A 267 0.06 11.88 -27.78
CA ILE A 267 1.09 11.81 -26.73
C ILE A 267 0.46 11.07 -25.55
N ARG A 268 1.01 9.91 -25.20
CA ARG A 268 0.52 9.13 -24.04
C ARG A 268 1.15 9.57 -22.74
N GLY A 269 2.41 9.97 -22.78
CA GLY A 269 3.09 10.43 -21.58
C GLY A 269 4.45 11.06 -21.84
N LYS A 270 4.95 11.76 -20.82
CA LYS A 270 6.24 12.44 -20.83
C LYS A 270 6.94 12.26 -19.49
N TYR A 271 8.22 11.97 -19.52
CA TYR A 271 9.05 11.82 -18.33
C TYR A 271 10.41 12.45 -18.53
N GLN A 272 11.03 12.83 -17.42
CA GLN A 272 12.31 13.51 -17.42
C GLN A 272 13.25 12.92 -16.37
N TRP A 273 14.42 12.45 -16.80
CA TRP A 273 15.54 12.15 -15.91
C TRP A 273 16.49 13.33 -15.85
N THR A 274 17.03 13.58 -14.66
CA THR A 274 18.13 14.52 -14.43
C THR A 274 19.31 13.79 -13.81
N PHE A 275 20.52 14.17 -14.23
CA PHE A 275 21.75 13.61 -13.68
C PHE A 275 22.83 14.67 -13.60
N ASN A 276 23.81 14.41 -12.74
CA ASN A 276 25.00 15.23 -12.58
C ASN A 276 26.21 14.29 -12.48
N ALA A 277 27.33 14.69 -13.08
CA ALA A 277 28.61 14.01 -12.96
C ALA A 277 29.74 15.02 -12.83
N THR A 278 30.82 14.63 -12.15
CA THR A 278 32.04 15.42 -12.00
C THR A 278 33.28 14.59 -12.30
N ALA A 279 34.27 15.20 -12.94
CA ALA A 279 35.57 14.59 -13.21
C ALA A 279 36.65 15.65 -13.51
N SER A 280 37.91 15.25 -13.38
CA SER A 280 39.07 16.12 -13.66
C SER A 280 39.36 16.30 -15.16
N ASN A 281 38.80 15.45 -16.02
CA ASN A 281 38.97 15.53 -17.47
C ASN A 281 37.67 15.19 -18.20
N ARG A 282 37.54 15.69 -19.43
CA ARG A 282 36.30 15.60 -20.22
C ARG A 282 35.93 14.17 -20.61
N GLY A 283 36.91 13.32 -20.93
CA GLY A 283 36.66 11.93 -21.31
C GLY A 283 36.02 11.13 -20.17
N THR A 284 36.61 11.21 -18.97
CA THR A 284 36.06 10.61 -17.75
C THR A 284 34.71 11.22 -17.36
N LEU A 285 34.52 12.54 -17.56
CA LEU A 285 33.25 13.20 -17.30
C LEU A 285 32.11 12.61 -18.16
N ILE A 286 32.35 12.45 -19.47
CA ILE A 286 31.38 11.87 -20.39
C ILE A 286 31.09 10.42 -20.03
N GLN A 287 32.11 9.62 -19.71
CA GLN A 287 31.94 8.23 -19.30
C GLN A 287 31.07 8.12 -18.04
N LYS A 288 31.43 8.83 -16.96
CA LYS A 288 30.65 8.83 -15.71
C LYS A 288 29.21 9.31 -15.94
N SER A 289 29.02 10.32 -16.79
CA SER A 289 27.70 10.81 -17.16
C SER A 289 26.83 9.73 -17.79
N ARG A 290 27.40 8.95 -18.73
CA ARG A 290 26.72 7.82 -19.38
C ARG A 290 26.42 6.70 -18.39
N GLU A 291 27.35 6.38 -17.50
CA GLU A 291 27.16 5.35 -16.46
C GLU A 291 26.03 5.73 -15.50
N THR A 292 26.03 6.96 -14.98
CA THR A 292 24.95 7.47 -14.12
C THR A 292 23.61 7.45 -14.84
N LEU A 293 23.56 7.96 -16.08
CA LEU A 293 22.33 7.95 -16.88
C LEU A 293 21.83 6.53 -17.14
N THR A 294 22.74 5.60 -17.49
CA THR A 294 22.40 4.19 -17.74
C THR A 294 21.84 3.52 -16.49
N ALA A 295 22.45 3.77 -15.31
CA ALA A 295 21.96 3.23 -14.06
C ALA A 295 20.56 3.74 -13.72
N GLN A 296 20.31 5.04 -13.88
CA GLN A 296 18.99 5.64 -13.68
C GLN A 296 17.93 5.07 -14.63
N ILE A 297 18.25 4.96 -15.93
CA ILE A 297 17.31 4.42 -16.92
C ILE A 297 17.03 2.94 -16.63
N ASN A 298 18.06 2.10 -16.41
CA ASN A 298 17.85 0.67 -16.15
C ASN A 298 17.02 0.40 -14.89
N THR A 299 17.12 1.27 -13.88
CA THR A 299 16.34 1.11 -12.64
C THR A 299 14.86 1.41 -12.86
N ASN A 300 14.54 2.46 -13.63
CA ASN A 300 13.18 3.03 -13.63
C ASN A 300 12.44 2.91 -14.97
N LEU A 301 13.11 2.58 -16.09
CA LEU A 301 12.53 2.69 -17.43
C LEU A 301 11.25 1.86 -17.59
N LYS A 302 11.21 0.65 -17.01
CA LYS A 302 10.01 -0.19 -17.05
C LYS A 302 8.82 0.53 -16.43
N GLN A 303 8.98 1.03 -15.20
CA GLN A 303 7.91 1.74 -14.49
C GLN A 303 7.53 3.02 -15.24
N VAL A 304 8.52 3.81 -15.67
CA VAL A 304 8.28 5.05 -16.43
C VAL A 304 7.45 4.80 -17.69
N ILE A 305 7.75 3.74 -18.43
CA ILE A 305 6.98 3.38 -19.61
C ILE A 305 5.55 2.96 -19.22
N MET A 306 5.37 2.20 -18.14
CA MET A 306 4.03 1.82 -17.65
C MET A 306 3.22 3.06 -17.23
N ASP A 307 3.84 4.00 -16.53
CA ASP A 307 3.20 5.25 -16.08
C ASP A 307 2.81 6.12 -17.28
N MET A 308 3.65 6.15 -18.34
CA MET A 308 3.29 6.82 -19.60
C MET A 308 2.19 6.10 -20.38
N MET A 309 1.91 4.83 -20.13
CA MET A 309 0.83 4.08 -20.76
C MET A 309 -0.49 4.23 -20.00
N MET A 310 -0.44 4.63 -18.73
CA MET A 310 -1.63 4.84 -17.92
C MET A 310 -2.49 5.95 -18.52
N VAL A 311 -3.69 5.57 -18.90
CA VAL A 311 -4.79 6.53 -19.05
C VAL A 311 -5.04 7.05 -17.64
N GLU A 312 -5.00 8.37 -17.45
CA GLU A 312 -5.38 9.00 -16.17
C GLU A 312 -6.77 8.45 -15.79
N TYR A 313 -6.78 7.53 -14.83
CA TYR A 313 -7.98 7.08 -14.16
C TYR A 313 -8.02 7.89 -12.87
N ASP A 314 -8.86 8.93 -12.84
CA ASP A 314 -9.03 9.84 -11.71
C ASP A 314 -9.60 9.18 -10.43
N HIS A 315 -9.68 7.85 -10.36
CA HIS A 315 -10.27 7.13 -9.21
C HIS A 315 -9.42 7.09 -7.94
N GLU A 316 -8.25 7.73 -7.90
CA GLU A 316 -7.48 7.77 -6.64
C GLU A 316 -8.14 8.64 -5.56
N GLU A 317 -9.10 9.50 -5.93
CA GLU A 317 -9.98 10.22 -4.98
C GLU A 317 -11.33 9.53 -4.74
N ASP A 318 -11.72 8.54 -5.55
CA ASP A 318 -13.06 7.94 -5.54
C ASP A 318 -13.14 6.58 -4.82
N ILE A 319 -12.04 6.03 -4.29
CA ILE A 319 -12.23 5.11 -3.15
C ILE A 319 -12.51 6.06 -2.00
N PRO A 320 -13.78 6.29 -1.62
CA PRO A 320 -14.05 7.29 -0.61
C PRO A 320 -13.19 6.90 0.59
N ASP A 321 -12.33 7.81 1.02
CA ASP A 321 -11.99 7.94 2.43
C ASP A 321 -13.30 8.37 3.10
N GLN A 322 -14.30 7.50 3.08
CA GLN A 322 -15.56 7.67 3.75
C GLN A 322 -15.15 7.78 5.21
N ASP A 323 -15.19 9.00 5.73
CA ASP A 323 -14.95 9.27 7.12
C ASP A 323 -16.06 8.50 7.86
N PHE A 324 -15.73 7.32 8.39
CA PHE A 324 -16.66 6.40 9.06
C PHE A 324 -17.32 6.99 10.31
N ARG A 325 -17.16 8.30 10.54
CA ARG A 325 -17.92 9.07 11.52
C ARG A 325 -19.39 9.18 11.15
N ASP A 326 -19.75 9.03 9.87
CA ASP A 326 -21.14 9.21 9.39
C ASP A 326 -21.97 7.92 9.36
N PHE A 327 -21.40 6.78 9.78
CA PHE A 327 -22.22 5.58 10.04
C PHE A 327 -22.81 5.71 11.44
N ASP A 328 -24.05 6.19 11.53
CA ASP A 328 -24.90 6.12 12.72
C ASP A 328 -25.01 4.65 13.17
N MET A 329 -24.15 4.27 14.10
CA MET A 329 -24.24 3.00 14.80
C MET A 329 -25.34 3.15 15.87
N PRO A 330 -26.22 2.15 16.04
CA PRO A 330 -27.18 2.18 17.13
C PRO A 330 -26.43 2.31 18.44
N GLU A 331 -26.78 3.32 19.25
CA GLU A 331 -26.27 3.52 20.60
C GLU A 331 -26.33 2.20 21.36
N PHE A 332 -25.17 1.64 21.68
CA PHE A 332 -25.06 0.49 22.57
C PHE A 332 -25.36 0.96 24.00
N ASN A 333 -26.64 1.15 24.30
CA ASN A 333 -27.12 1.23 25.68
C ASN A 333 -27.05 -0.17 26.27
N ALA A 334 -25.88 -0.57 26.75
CA ALA A 334 -25.74 -1.76 27.58
C ALA A 334 -26.39 -1.47 28.95
N PRO A 335 -27.45 -2.19 29.35
CA PRO A 335 -27.99 -2.05 30.69
C PRO A 335 -27.00 -2.68 31.68
N PHE A 336 -26.59 -1.89 32.67
CA PHE A 336 -25.95 -2.40 33.88
C PHE A 336 -26.87 -3.44 34.53
N SER A 337 -26.42 -4.68 34.64
CA SER A 337 -26.96 -5.66 35.59
C SER A 337 -25.89 -6.65 36.04
N SER A 338 -26.10 -7.10 37.26
CA SER A 338 -25.18 -7.60 38.28
C SER A 338 -24.70 -9.05 38.14
N GLU A 339 -23.50 -9.28 38.72
CA GLU A 339 -22.93 -10.52 39.29
C GLU A 339 -22.62 -11.73 38.38
N PRO A 340 -21.40 -12.29 38.46
CA PRO A 340 -21.13 -13.67 38.08
C PRO A 340 -20.93 -14.58 39.32
N GLU A 341 -21.66 -15.68 39.36
CA GLU A 341 -21.32 -16.86 40.15
C GLU A 341 -20.04 -17.51 39.61
N GLU A 342 -19.13 -17.82 40.52
CA GLU A 342 -17.84 -18.45 40.27
C GLU A 342 -18.03 -19.99 40.21
N ASP A 343 -17.76 -20.62 39.07
CA ASP A 343 -17.51 -22.07 39.02
C ASP A 343 -16.13 -22.37 38.43
N LYS A 344 -15.32 -23.08 39.22
CA LYS A 344 -13.93 -23.43 38.96
C LYS A 344 -13.83 -24.93 38.78
N THR A 345 -13.60 -25.39 37.55
CA THR A 345 -12.98 -26.70 37.31
C THR A 345 -11.76 -26.61 36.41
N LYS A 346 -10.62 -26.87 37.05
CA LYS A 346 -9.30 -27.15 36.47
C LYS A 346 -9.35 -28.36 35.53
N THR A 347 -8.53 -28.35 34.48
CA THR A 347 -7.89 -29.57 33.96
C THR A 347 -6.51 -29.22 33.39
N GLN A 348 -5.50 -29.89 33.96
CA GLN A 348 -4.10 -29.91 33.54
C GLN A 348 -3.91 -30.95 32.42
N ALA A 349 -3.05 -30.67 31.45
CA ALA A 349 -2.40 -31.70 30.64
C ALA A 349 -0.97 -31.30 30.25
N ALA A 350 -0.09 -32.30 30.31
CA ALA A 350 1.38 -32.24 30.32
C ALA A 350 2.01 -32.21 28.89
N PRO A 351 3.34 -32.01 28.77
CA PRO A 351 3.99 -31.60 27.52
C PRO A 351 4.47 -32.77 26.64
N LEU A 352 4.35 -32.59 25.32
CA LEU A 352 4.89 -33.48 24.29
C LEU A 352 6.36 -33.17 23.99
N LYS A 353 7.23 -34.15 24.25
CA LYS A 353 8.61 -34.24 23.76
C LYS A 353 8.59 -34.58 22.26
N ILE A 354 9.28 -33.80 21.43
CA ILE A 354 9.62 -34.21 20.05
C ILE A 354 11.14 -34.26 19.88
N ARG A 355 11.56 -35.44 19.43
CA ARG A 355 12.92 -35.94 19.22
C ARG A 355 13.41 -35.49 17.84
N ARG A 356 14.61 -34.91 17.77
CA ARG A 356 15.35 -34.65 16.52
C ARG A 356 16.19 -35.86 16.16
N THR A 357 16.24 -36.22 14.87
CA THR A 357 17.38 -36.85 14.20
C THR A 357 17.35 -36.55 12.69
N PRO A 358 18.50 -36.65 11.98
CA PRO A 358 18.84 -35.78 10.86
C PRO A 358 18.98 -36.47 9.49
N SER A 359 19.04 -35.62 8.46
CA SER A 359 19.87 -35.66 7.24
C SER A 359 20.04 -36.98 6.46
N GLY A 360 19.66 -36.95 5.18
CA GLY A 360 19.96 -37.98 4.18
C GLY A 360 20.18 -37.36 2.80
N GLN A 361 21.26 -37.79 2.14
CA GLN A 361 21.93 -37.16 1.00
C GLN A 361 21.26 -37.36 -0.38
N ILE A 362 21.43 -36.33 -1.21
CA ILE A 362 21.95 -36.31 -2.60
C ILE A 362 21.90 -37.62 -3.40
N LYS A 363 21.21 -37.58 -4.55
CA LYS A 363 21.60 -38.31 -5.78
C LYS A 363 21.38 -37.43 -7.01
N GLN A 364 22.47 -37.12 -7.70
CA GLN A 364 22.52 -36.61 -9.08
C GLN A 364 22.66 -37.79 -10.03
N GLN A 365 22.00 -37.75 -11.20
CA GLN A 365 22.41 -38.33 -12.50
C GLN A 365 21.26 -38.19 -13.54
N PRO A 366 21.49 -38.33 -14.86
CA PRO A 366 22.17 -37.36 -15.72
C PRO A 366 21.35 -36.98 -16.99
N GLN A 367 21.89 -36.03 -17.75
CA GLN A 367 21.43 -35.56 -19.06
C GLN A 367 21.26 -36.66 -20.13
N LYS A 368 20.27 -36.51 -21.00
CA LYS A 368 20.23 -37.15 -22.33
C LYS A 368 19.61 -36.24 -23.40
N ASN A 369 20.50 -35.85 -24.32
CA ASN A 369 20.42 -35.64 -25.77
C ASN A 369 19.15 -35.15 -26.49
N ALA A 370 19.44 -34.20 -27.38
CA ALA A 370 18.61 -33.57 -28.39
C ALA A 370 18.25 -34.48 -29.58
N ALA A 371 17.14 -34.14 -30.23
CA ALA A 371 16.82 -34.45 -31.62
C ALA A 371 16.01 -33.28 -32.24
N PRO A 372 16.07 -33.09 -33.58
CA PRO A 372 15.66 -31.86 -34.25
C PRO A 372 14.17 -31.90 -34.66
N ILE A 373 13.49 -30.75 -34.60
CA ILE A 373 12.12 -30.61 -35.12
C ILE A 373 12.09 -29.57 -36.22
N ALA A 374 11.48 -30.01 -37.33
CA ALA A 374 11.31 -29.34 -38.60
C ALA A 374 10.41 -28.10 -38.53
N ASN A 375 10.71 -27.15 -39.42
CA ASN A 375 9.89 -25.99 -39.75
C ASN A 375 8.51 -26.41 -40.28
N SER A 376 7.46 -25.92 -39.62
CA SER A 376 6.15 -25.74 -40.24
C SER A 376 5.69 -24.30 -39.98
N GLU A 377 5.76 -23.46 -41.00
CA GLU A 377 5.13 -22.15 -41.01
C GLU A 377 3.62 -22.33 -41.19
N GLN A 378 2.88 -22.37 -40.08
CA GLN A 378 1.47 -22.02 -40.06
C GLN A 378 1.34 -20.69 -39.32
N ARG A 379 1.04 -19.62 -40.08
CA ARG A 379 0.62 -18.33 -39.53
C ARG A 379 -0.76 -18.48 -38.89
N SER A 380 -0.80 -18.80 -37.60
CA SER A 380 -1.93 -18.54 -36.72
C SER A 380 -2.07 -17.03 -36.49
N LYS A 381 -3.31 -16.54 -36.51
CA LYS A 381 -3.68 -15.15 -36.19
C LYS A 381 -3.17 -14.79 -34.78
N PRO A 382 -2.86 -13.52 -34.49
CA PRO A 382 -2.33 -13.15 -33.17
C PRO A 382 -3.39 -13.36 -32.09
N ASN A 383 -3.04 -14.23 -31.14
CA ASN A 383 -3.87 -14.61 -29.99
C ASN A 383 -4.44 -13.40 -29.26
N SER A 384 -5.76 -13.41 -29.10
CA SER A 384 -6.52 -12.51 -28.23
C SER A 384 -6.24 -12.87 -26.78
N ILE A 385 -6.45 -11.94 -25.82
CA ILE A 385 -6.37 -12.26 -24.38
C ILE A 385 -7.32 -13.41 -24.03
N SER A 386 -8.40 -13.61 -24.78
CA SER A 386 -9.32 -14.74 -24.64
C SER A 386 -8.67 -16.13 -24.83
N ASP A 387 -7.51 -16.20 -25.46
CA ASP A 387 -6.78 -17.47 -25.68
C ASP A 387 -5.81 -17.81 -24.54
N ILE A 388 -5.61 -16.88 -23.60
CA ILE A 388 -4.94 -17.15 -22.33
C ILE A 388 -6.03 -17.72 -21.42
N GLU A 389 -5.90 -18.98 -21.01
CA GLU A 389 -6.85 -19.72 -20.16
C GLU A 389 -7.60 -18.78 -19.21
N ASP A 390 -8.91 -18.64 -19.43
CA ASP A 390 -9.75 -17.67 -18.75
C ASP A 390 -9.70 -17.92 -17.24
N PRO A 391 -9.08 -17.02 -16.44
CA PRO A 391 -8.83 -17.28 -15.02
C PRO A 391 -10.12 -17.36 -14.19
N VAL A 392 -11.26 -17.00 -14.79
CA VAL A 392 -12.58 -16.90 -14.15
C VAL A 392 -13.43 -18.17 -14.38
N SER A 393 -13.11 -19.01 -15.38
CA SER A 393 -13.94 -20.16 -15.76
C SER A 393 -14.02 -21.30 -14.72
N THR A 394 -13.37 -21.17 -13.56
CA THR A 394 -13.46 -22.15 -12.46
C THR A 394 -14.04 -21.59 -11.16
N LEU A 395 -14.63 -20.39 -11.16
CA LEU A 395 -15.20 -19.80 -9.95
C LEU A 395 -16.71 -20.02 -9.85
N PRO A 396 -17.25 -20.39 -8.68
CA PRO A 396 -18.69 -20.35 -8.46
C PRO A 396 -19.19 -18.90 -8.60
N PRO A 397 -20.44 -18.69 -9.07
CA PRO A 397 -20.99 -17.35 -9.20
C PRO A 397 -20.93 -16.63 -7.85
N LEU A 398 -20.49 -15.37 -7.87
CA LEU A 398 -20.60 -14.46 -6.73
C LEU A 398 -22.09 -14.31 -6.38
N THR A 399 -22.55 -15.03 -5.37
CA THR A 399 -23.86 -14.82 -4.76
C THR A 399 -23.86 -13.46 -4.09
N LYS A 400 -24.71 -12.55 -4.60
CA LYS A 400 -25.05 -11.28 -3.96
C LYS A 400 -25.77 -11.50 -2.64
#